data_AF-A0A7W7VZB4-F1
#
_entry.id   AF-A0A7W7VZB4-F1
#
_cell.length_a   1.000
_cell.length_b   1.000
_cell.length_c   1.000
_cell.angle_alpha   90.00
_cell.angle_beta   90.00
_cell.angle_gamma   90.00
#
_symmetry.space_group_name_H-M   'P 1'
#
loop_
_entity.id
_entity.type
_entity.pdbx_description
1 polymer ?
#
loop_
_entity_poly.entity_id
_entity_poly.type
_entity_poly.pdbx_seq_one_letter_code
_entity_poly.pdbx_strand_id
1 'polypeptide(L)'
;MSSASQPSDLRDLPGPVTVDDEQIGVNGAIAAALTRWVGSMPALYTALVIVGGWMALATWGPLHQADPYPFPFLLFLDNVVQLILCLVILVGQRVLGAAADRRAVQTYENAEAIFEQVADLQGHLDRHDRALSRGVSLLEATPHPWIQRHRVQPPPQAIDHAVTLNGRIAAWLTQRLGTVWAFYLAAGTQVVWIVMAQLGLQRFDPYPFAFMSFLSTLAQLIFMIVIMVGQDVLSRAADRRSEQTYLDAEAILHECGRMKARLTAQDRVIDSLTGYTTTQVTEQLARAIHETGAQLGDGHGQLPPVPWEELPEELKEADRAEARQIGERLAAIGCLMVPTFNPAHSFVFEDEEVRQLARLEHESGLAGQTMGGVEHGLDEADRTQGYQVPWEQLSEEGRARGMEAVRRIPAVLARAGFQVLRDGGGAQDGPQEADFTADEWDTLQRALMASGVLVALAEGVIDAEEMFALVKKLRETSITHPQRFIRELTAASTFDTGVPTGMRYAEYQGPALEVIRSATAIVARIAPAQLADFRTLLAEIAATVGDANKEGGFFGLGAQRRYGNEATAMAAVGRAIGLGDA
;
A
#
# COMPACT_ATOMS: atom_id res chain seq x y z
N MET A 1 -14.11 -6.81 -22.53
CA MET A 1 -15.01 -7.04 -21.38
C MET A 1 -14.30 -7.98 -20.41
N SER A 2 -13.38 -7.41 -19.64
CA SER A 2 -12.71 -8.03 -18.49
C SER A 2 -12.47 -6.83 -17.57
N SER A 3 -13.26 -6.73 -16.51
CA SER A 3 -13.15 -5.64 -15.55
C SER A 3 -11.84 -5.83 -14.81
N ALA A 4 -10.82 -5.03 -15.12
CA ALA A 4 -9.60 -4.98 -14.35
C ALA A 4 -9.95 -4.28 -13.02
N SER A 5 -10.01 -5.06 -11.94
CA SER A 5 -10.08 -4.54 -10.57
C SER A 5 -8.88 -3.61 -10.36
N GLN A 6 -9.15 -2.35 -10.00
CA GLN A 6 -8.14 -1.45 -9.44
C GLN A 6 -7.51 -2.12 -8.21
N PRO A 7 -6.21 -1.89 -7.93
CA PRO A 7 -5.59 -2.37 -6.70
C PRO A 7 -6.31 -1.70 -5.52
N SER A 8 -7.15 -2.47 -4.84
CA SER A 8 -7.87 -2.05 -3.64
C SER A 8 -6.84 -1.66 -2.58
N ASP A 9 -6.87 -0.42 -2.13
CA ASP A 9 -6.07 0.01 -0.98
C ASP A 9 -6.39 -0.92 0.20
N LEU A 10 -5.37 -1.47 0.86
CA LEU A 10 -5.52 -2.34 2.05
C LEU A 10 -6.35 -1.68 3.19
N ARG A 11 -6.62 -0.37 3.07
CA ARG A 11 -7.44 0.45 3.99
C ARG A 11 -8.95 0.38 3.71
N ASP A 12 -9.37 -0.07 2.53
CA ASP A 12 -10.77 -0.15 2.11
C ASP A 12 -11.33 -1.58 2.14
N LEU A 13 -10.53 -2.57 2.56
CA LEU A 13 -11.09 -3.89 2.88
C LEU A 13 -12.08 -3.70 4.02
N PRO A 14 -13.37 -4.04 3.83
CA PRO A 14 -14.35 -3.90 4.89
C PRO A 14 -13.83 -4.65 6.10
N GLY A 15 -13.77 -3.95 7.25
CA GLY A 15 -13.35 -4.53 8.51
C GLY A 15 -14.14 -5.81 8.81
N PRO A 16 -13.61 -6.71 9.65
CA PRO A 16 -14.30 -7.95 9.97
C PRO A 16 -15.72 -7.61 10.45
N VAL A 17 -16.75 -8.10 9.75
CA VAL A 17 -18.14 -7.84 10.13
C VAL A 17 -18.33 -8.25 11.59
N THR A 18 -18.60 -7.25 12.44
CA THR A 18 -18.84 -7.47 13.85
C THR A 18 -20.29 -7.90 14.05
N VAL A 19 -20.55 -8.68 15.09
CA VAL A 19 -21.91 -9.19 15.40
C VAL A 19 -22.91 -8.04 15.62
N ASP A 20 -22.40 -6.86 15.96
CA ASP A 20 -23.18 -5.67 16.33
C ASP A 20 -23.73 -4.88 15.14
N ASP A 21 -23.22 -5.11 13.92
CA ASP A 21 -23.68 -4.40 12.71
C ASP A 21 -24.99 -4.96 12.11
N GLU A 22 -25.48 -6.08 12.64
CA GLU A 22 -26.70 -6.72 12.15
C GLU A 22 -27.94 -6.30 12.97
N GLN A 23 -28.86 -5.59 12.32
CA GLN A 23 -30.25 -5.49 12.77
C GLN A 23 -30.92 -6.87 12.70
N ILE A 24 -30.66 -7.72 13.69
CA ILE A 24 -31.43 -8.92 13.93
C ILE A 24 -32.85 -8.44 14.28
N GLY A 25 -33.82 -8.69 13.39
CA GLY A 25 -35.21 -8.38 13.68
C GLY A 25 -35.63 -8.98 15.02
N VAL A 26 -36.47 -8.26 15.79
CA VAL A 26 -36.84 -8.60 17.19
C VAL A 26 -37.17 -10.09 17.38
N ASN A 27 -37.89 -10.70 16.43
CA ASN A 27 -38.25 -12.12 16.47
C ASN A 27 -37.05 -13.07 16.32
N GLY A 28 -36.07 -12.72 15.50
CA GLY A 28 -34.82 -13.48 15.34
C GLY A 28 -33.93 -13.40 16.59
N ALA A 29 -33.90 -12.24 17.25
CA ALA A 29 -33.13 -12.04 18.49
C ALA A 29 -33.71 -12.89 19.63
N ILE A 30 -35.05 -12.91 19.76
CA ILE A 30 -35.76 -13.76 20.72
C ILE A 30 -35.49 -15.24 20.42
N ALA A 31 -35.60 -15.67 19.16
CA ALA A 31 -35.33 -17.05 18.77
C ALA A 31 -33.88 -17.47 19.04
N ALA A 32 -32.91 -16.61 18.77
CA ALA A 32 -31.50 -16.86 19.05
C ALA A 32 -31.21 -16.95 20.56
N ALA A 33 -31.79 -16.05 21.37
CA ALA A 33 -31.66 -16.07 22.82
C ALA A 33 -32.27 -17.33 23.44
N LEU A 34 -33.49 -17.69 23.02
CA LEU A 34 -34.15 -18.93 23.44
C LEU A 34 -33.33 -20.16 23.04
N THR A 35 -32.83 -20.21 21.80
CA THR A 35 -32.00 -21.33 21.32
C THR A 35 -30.73 -21.49 22.15
N ARG A 36 -30.04 -20.38 22.48
CA ARG A 36 -28.87 -20.39 23.37
C ARG A 36 -29.21 -20.88 24.78
N TRP A 37 -30.34 -20.46 25.33
CA TRP A 37 -30.77 -20.88 26.66
C TRP A 37 -31.14 -22.36 26.69
N VAL A 38 -31.93 -22.83 25.71
CA VAL A 38 -32.38 -24.23 25.59
C VAL A 38 -31.20 -25.18 25.41
N GLY A 39 -30.18 -24.78 24.65
CA GLY A 39 -28.95 -25.55 24.47
C GLY A 39 -28.03 -25.58 25.70
N SER A 40 -28.41 -24.98 26.84
CA SER A 40 -27.58 -24.86 28.03
C SER A 40 -27.94 -25.88 29.12
N MET A 41 -26.95 -26.29 29.92
CA MET A 41 -27.15 -27.19 31.07
C MET A 41 -28.17 -26.65 32.12
N PRO A 42 -28.20 -25.34 32.44
CA PRO A 42 -29.23 -24.78 33.33
C PRO A 42 -30.67 -24.98 32.88
N ALA A 43 -30.94 -24.93 31.56
CA ALA A 43 -32.28 -25.17 31.04
C ALA A 43 -32.72 -26.62 31.27
N LEU A 44 -31.81 -27.59 31.09
CA LEU A 44 -32.05 -29.00 31.41
C LEU A 44 -32.42 -29.18 32.89
N TYR A 45 -31.65 -28.58 33.81
CA TYR A 45 -31.95 -28.68 35.24
C TYR A 45 -33.31 -28.05 35.59
N THR A 46 -33.63 -26.92 34.96
CA THR A 46 -34.91 -26.23 35.17
C THR A 46 -36.07 -27.10 34.68
N ALA A 47 -35.95 -27.70 33.50
CA ALA A 47 -36.95 -28.62 32.95
C ALA A 47 -37.14 -29.85 33.84
N LEU A 48 -36.05 -30.48 34.30
CA LEU A 48 -36.10 -31.64 35.19
C LEU A 48 -36.76 -31.31 36.54
N VAL A 49 -36.48 -30.13 37.10
CA VAL A 49 -37.10 -29.66 38.36
C VAL A 49 -38.59 -29.39 38.17
N ILE A 50 -39.00 -28.74 37.06
CA ILE A 50 -40.41 -28.46 36.77
C ILE A 50 -41.20 -29.75 36.56
N VAL A 51 -40.70 -30.64 35.69
CA VAL A 51 -41.38 -31.90 35.36
C VAL A 51 -41.40 -32.83 36.57
N GLY A 52 -40.26 -32.99 37.25
CA GLY A 52 -40.17 -33.81 38.47
C GLY A 52 -41.03 -33.27 39.61
N GLY A 53 -41.06 -31.96 39.79
CA GLY A 53 -41.90 -31.29 40.77
C GLY A 53 -43.40 -31.48 40.49
N TRP A 54 -43.81 -31.31 39.23
CA TRP A 54 -45.20 -31.54 38.81
C TRP A 54 -45.61 -33.00 39.01
N MET A 55 -44.74 -33.94 38.62
CA MET A 55 -44.99 -35.38 38.78
C MET A 55 -45.13 -35.78 40.26
N ALA A 56 -44.30 -35.21 41.14
CA ALA A 56 -44.43 -35.41 42.59
C ALA A 56 -45.74 -34.81 43.15
N LEU A 57 -46.12 -33.61 42.71
CA LEU A 57 -47.34 -32.92 43.16
C LEU A 57 -48.63 -33.59 42.66
N ALA A 58 -48.61 -34.20 41.48
CA ALA A 58 -49.73 -34.96 40.94
C ALA A 58 -49.87 -36.36 41.56
N THR A 59 -48.75 -36.97 41.99
CA THR A 59 -48.74 -38.30 42.61
C THR A 59 -49.08 -38.27 44.10
N TRP A 60 -48.58 -37.27 44.85
CA TRP A 60 -48.71 -37.20 46.32
C TRP A 60 -49.35 -35.90 46.84
N GLY A 61 -49.53 -34.90 46.00
CA GLY A 61 -50.01 -33.58 46.40
C GLY A 61 -51.50 -33.33 46.12
N PRO A 62 -51.99 -32.10 46.39
CA PRO A 62 -53.41 -31.73 46.29
C PRO A 62 -53.96 -31.77 44.85
N LEU A 63 -53.09 -31.84 43.83
CA LEU A 63 -53.50 -31.95 42.42
C LEU A 63 -54.10 -33.32 42.07
N HIS A 64 -53.92 -34.35 42.91
CA HIS A 64 -54.47 -35.68 42.68
C HIS A 64 -56.01 -35.69 42.55
N GLN A 65 -56.69 -34.72 43.19
CA GLN A 65 -58.16 -34.60 43.11
C GLN A 65 -58.66 -33.83 41.88
N ALA A 66 -57.84 -32.97 41.29
CA ALA A 66 -58.20 -32.15 40.13
C ALA A 66 -57.83 -32.82 38.80
N ASP A 67 -56.79 -33.65 38.79
CA ASP A 67 -56.32 -34.35 37.59
C ASP A 67 -55.90 -35.81 37.92
N PRO A 68 -56.85 -36.77 37.90
CA PRO A 68 -56.57 -38.17 38.24
C PRO A 68 -55.60 -38.87 37.27
N TYR A 69 -55.39 -38.30 36.09
CA TYR A 69 -54.49 -38.82 35.04
C TYR A 69 -53.58 -37.68 34.56
N PRO A 70 -52.47 -37.37 35.28
CA PRO A 70 -51.58 -36.28 34.90
C PRO A 70 -50.81 -36.53 33.58
N PHE A 71 -50.70 -37.79 33.15
CA PHE A 71 -49.85 -38.16 32.01
C PHE A 71 -50.37 -37.65 30.66
N PRO A 72 -51.66 -37.76 30.29
CA PRO A 72 -52.11 -37.34 28.97
C PRO A 72 -52.04 -35.82 28.75
N PHE A 73 -52.32 -35.01 29.77
CA PHE A 73 -52.15 -33.55 29.69
C PHE A 73 -50.68 -33.15 29.64
N LEU A 74 -49.82 -33.79 30.45
CA LEU A 74 -48.37 -33.56 30.37
C LEU A 74 -47.79 -34.00 29.04
N LEU A 75 -48.21 -35.14 28.49
CA LEU A 75 -47.82 -35.60 27.15
C LEU A 75 -48.28 -34.64 26.07
N PHE A 76 -49.49 -34.10 26.20
CA PHE A 76 -49.99 -33.07 25.30
C PHE A 76 -49.15 -31.78 25.38
N LEU A 77 -48.89 -31.29 26.61
CA LEU A 77 -48.10 -30.09 26.85
C LEU A 77 -46.66 -30.26 26.36
N ASP A 78 -46.05 -31.41 26.63
CA ASP A 78 -44.72 -31.79 26.15
C ASP A 78 -44.68 -31.78 24.62
N ASN A 79 -45.67 -32.38 23.95
CA ASN A 79 -45.77 -32.36 22.50
C ASN A 79 -45.89 -30.95 21.91
N VAL A 80 -46.71 -30.10 22.54
CA VAL A 80 -46.87 -28.69 22.14
C VAL A 80 -45.56 -27.92 22.31
N VAL A 81 -44.95 -28.02 23.49
CA VAL A 81 -43.69 -27.35 23.81
C VAL A 81 -42.57 -27.83 22.90
N GLN A 82 -42.44 -29.13 22.67
CA GLN A 82 -41.39 -29.72 21.82
C GLN A 82 -41.52 -29.28 20.36
N LEU A 83 -42.74 -29.22 19.80
CA LEU A 83 -42.93 -28.75 18.42
C LEU A 83 -42.53 -27.27 18.29
N ILE A 84 -42.95 -26.44 19.26
CA ILE A 84 -42.58 -25.02 19.33
C ILE A 84 -41.06 -24.88 19.46
N LEU A 85 -40.45 -25.62 20.38
CA LEU A 85 -39.02 -25.59 20.65
C LEU A 85 -38.20 -25.98 19.41
N CYS A 86 -38.64 -27.01 18.70
CA CYS A 86 -38.01 -27.47 17.46
C CYS A 86 -37.96 -26.36 16.40
N LEU A 87 -39.08 -25.65 16.19
CA LEU A 87 -39.15 -24.54 15.24
C LEU A 87 -38.35 -23.32 15.72
N VAL A 88 -38.39 -23.00 17.01
CA VAL A 88 -37.61 -21.90 17.60
C VAL A 88 -36.11 -22.17 17.48
N ILE A 89 -35.66 -23.40 17.75
CA ILE A 89 -34.27 -23.83 17.56
C ILE A 89 -33.88 -23.69 16.10
N LEU A 90 -34.72 -24.15 15.17
CA LEU A 90 -34.44 -24.05 13.74
C LEU A 90 -34.26 -22.60 13.27
N VAL A 91 -35.15 -21.70 13.70
CA VAL A 91 -35.04 -20.26 13.41
C VAL A 91 -33.80 -19.67 14.07
N GLY A 92 -33.55 -19.97 15.35
CA GLY A 92 -32.40 -19.44 16.09
C GLY A 92 -31.07 -19.90 15.51
N GLN A 93 -30.94 -21.17 15.12
CA GLN A 93 -29.74 -21.70 14.48
C GLN A 93 -29.49 -21.08 13.11
N ARG A 94 -30.55 -20.81 12.32
CA ARG A 94 -30.40 -20.09 11.05
C ARG A 94 -29.90 -18.67 11.25
N VAL A 95 -30.45 -17.94 12.22
CA VAL A 95 -30.02 -16.57 12.53
C VAL A 95 -28.56 -16.56 13.00
N LEU A 96 -28.20 -17.47 13.92
CA LEU A 96 -26.82 -17.60 14.40
C LEU A 96 -25.84 -18.05 13.30
N GLY A 97 -26.28 -18.95 12.42
CA GLY A 97 -25.48 -19.47 11.31
C GLY A 97 -25.30 -18.48 10.16
N ALA A 98 -26.30 -17.62 9.88
CA ALA A 98 -26.22 -16.65 8.79
C ALA A 98 -25.10 -15.61 9.01
N ALA A 99 -24.92 -15.13 10.23
CA ALA A 99 -23.82 -14.22 10.58
C ALA A 99 -22.45 -14.92 10.48
N ALA A 100 -22.36 -16.21 10.83
CA ALA A 100 -21.14 -16.99 10.65
C ALA A 100 -20.82 -17.23 9.16
N ASP A 101 -21.84 -17.55 8.36
CA ASP A 101 -21.70 -17.79 6.92
C ASP A 101 -21.26 -16.52 6.18
N ARG A 102 -21.88 -15.37 6.49
CA ARG A 102 -21.47 -14.06 5.92
C ARG A 102 -20.03 -13.69 6.25
N ARG A 103 -19.61 -13.85 7.52
CA ARG A 103 -18.22 -13.62 7.91
C ARG A 103 -17.26 -14.55 7.16
N ALA A 104 -17.62 -15.82 7.01
CA ALA A 104 -16.79 -16.78 6.28
C ALA A 104 -16.68 -16.44 4.78
N VAL A 105 -17.75 -15.93 4.15
CA VAL A 105 -17.70 -15.42 2.77
C VAL A 105 -16.79 -14.20 2.68
N GLN A 106 -16.95 -13.21 3.56
CA GLN A 106 -16.12 -12.01 3.57
C GLN A 106 -14.63 -12.35 3.79
N THR A 107 -14.31 -13.28 4.69
CA THR A 107 -12.93 -13.73 4.91
C THR A 107 -12.33 -14.36 3.66
N TYR A 108 -13.12 -15.15 2.92
CA TYR A 108 -12.69 -15.73 1.65
C TYR A 108 -12.45 -14.64 0.60
N GLU A 109 -13.39 -13.72 0.40
CA GLU A 109 -13.25 -12.60 -0.54
C GLU A 109 -12.05 -11.71 -0.21
N ASN A 110 -11.81 -11.44 1.08
CA ASN A 110 -10.63 -10.69 1.53
C ASN A 110 -9.32 -11.45 1.23
N ALA A 111 -9.28 -12.77 1.41
CA ALA A 111 -8.11 -13.58 1.08
C ALA A 111 -7.84 -13.59 -0.43
N GLU A 112 -8.89 -13.68 -1.25
CA GLU A 112 -8.81 -13.62 -2.71
C GLU A 112 -8.28 -12.25 -3.18
N ALA A 113 -8.76 -11.15 -2.61
CA ALA A 113 -8.26 -9.81 -2.92
C ALA A 113 -6.76 -9.65 -2.59
N ILE A 114 -6.32 -10.16 -1.44
CA ILE A 114 -4.89 -10.16 -1.07
C ILE A 114 -4.08 -10.97 -2.09
N PHE A 115 -4.61 -12.13 -2.51
CA PHE A 115 -3.94 -12.97 -3.50
C PHE A 115 -3.77 -12.27 -4.86
N GLU A 116 -4.80 -11.57 -5.34
CA GLU A 116 -4.72 -10.77 -6.58
C GLU A 116 -3.62 -9.70 -6.48
N GLN A 117 -3.52 -9.01 -5.35
CA GLN A 117 -2.47 -8.00 -5.12
C GLN A 117 -1.07 -8.62 -5.10
N VAL A 118 -0.89 -9.76 -4.44
CA VAL A 118 0.39 -10.49 -4.43
C VAL A 118 0.80 -10.89 -5.85
N ALA A 119 -0.16 -11.33 -6.68
CA ALA A 119 0.09 -11.66 -8.08
C ALA A 119 0.49 -10.43 -8.91
N ASP A 120 -0.12 -9.27 -8.68
CA ASP A 120 0.26 -8.02 -9.36
C ASP A 120 1.67 -7.54 -8.95
N LEU A 121 1.97 -7.58 -7.64
CA LEU A 121 3.30 -7.27 -7.12
C LEU A 121 4.38 -8.16 -7.75
N GLN A 122 4.09 -9.46 -7.93
CA GLN A 122 4.99 -10.35 -8.65
C GLN A 122 5.16 -9.94 -10.12
N GLY A 123 4.08 -9.58 -10.81
CA GLY A 123 4.16 -9.07 -12.17
C GLY A 123 5.00 -7.79 -12.29
N HIS A 124 4.98 -6.96 -11.25
CA HIS A 124 5.84 -5.77 -11.14
C HIS A 124 7.32 -6.15 -10.94
N LEU A 125 7.60 -7.07 -10.00
CA LEU A 125 8.94 -7.55 -9.75
C LEU A 125 9.54 -8.28 -10.95
N ASP A 126 8.76 -9.08 -11.67
CA ASP A 126 9.21 -9.75 -12.91
C ASP A 126 9.52 -8.75 -14.03
N ARG A 127 8.90 -7.56 -14.04
CA ARG A 127 9.27 -6.47 -14.94
C ARG A 127 10.59 -5.81 -14.53
N HIS A 128 10.79 -5.56 -13.23
CA HIS A 128 12.05 -5.05 -12.70
C HIS A 128 13.21 -6.03 -12.94
N ASP A 129 12.99 -7.31 -12.67
CA ASP A 129 13.94 -8.38 -12.95
C ASP A 129 14.29 -8.38 -14.43
N ARG A 130 13.33 -8.27 -15.36
CA ARG A 130 13.65 -8.17 -16.79
C ARG A 130 14.44 -6.92 -17.18
N ALA A 131 14.21 -5.78 -16.52
CA ALA A 131 15.00 -4.57 -16.74
C ALA A 131 16.44 -4.72 -16.23
N LEU A 132 16.63 -5.40 -15.09
CA LEU A 132 17.93 -5.72 -14.49
C LEU A 132 18.64 -6.91 -15.20
N SER A 133 17.87 -7.82 -15.82
CA SER A 133 18.31 -9.12 -16.39
C SER A 133 18.92 -9.02 -17.79
N ARG A 134 19.32 -7.83 -18.26
CA ARG A 134 20.31 -7.79 -19.37
C ARG A 134 21.68 -8.39 -18.97
N GLY A 135 21.90 -8.76 -17.70
CA GLY A 135 23.13 -9.42 -17.23
C GLY A 135 23.00 -10.77 -16.52
N VAL A 136 21.86 -11.18 -15.96
CA VAL A 136 21.80 -12.41 -15.13
C VAL A 136 20.47 -13.15 -15.32
N SER A 137 20.55 -14.38 -15.84
CA SER A 137 19.45 -15.35 -15.89
C SER A 137 19.27 -16.00 -14.52
N LEU A 138 18.57 -15.32 -13.60
CA LEU A 138 18.16 -15.91 -12.32
C LEU A 138 16.84 -16.69 -12.50
N LEU A 139 16.99 -17.97 -12.83
CA LEU A 139 16.02 -19.08 -12.71
C LEU A 139 14.65 -18.91 -13.40
N GLU A 140 14.39 -19.74 -14.42
CA GLU A 140 13.07 -19.95 -15.02
C GLU A 140 12.00 -20.19 -13.94
N ALA A 141 11.06 -19.25 -13.84
CA ALA A 141 10.03 -19.26 -12.82
C ALA A 141 8.82 -20.09 -13.28
N THR A 142 8.62 -21.26 -12.68
CA THR A 142 7.35 -21.99 -12.80
C THR A 142 6.43 -21.58 -11.63
N PRO A 143 5.17 -21.17 -11.87
CA PRO A 143 4.20 -20.84 -10.81
C PRO A 143 3.88 -22.03 -9.89
N HIS A 144 3.46 -21.78 -8.64
CA HIS A 144 2.99 -22.85 -7.75
C HIS A 144 1.76 -23.57 -8.35
N PRO A 145 1.64 -24.92 -8.28
CA PRO A 145 0.62 -25.69 -8.99
C PRO A 145 -0.83 -25.28 -8.67
N TRP A 146 -1.05 -24.72 -7.49
CA TRP A 146 -2.35 -24.29 -7.01
C TRP A 146 -2.79 -22.96 -7.66
N ILE A 147 -1.85 -22.06 -7.99
CA ILE A 147 -2.10 -20.75 -8.64
C ILE A 147 -2.68 -20.92 -10.05
N GLN A 148 -2.23 -21.94 -10.79
CA GLN A 148 -2.77 -22.25 -12.11
C GLN A 148 -4.18 -22.87 -12.05
N ARG A 149 -4.52 -23.56 -10.95
CA ARG A 149 -5.82 -24.21 -10.78
C ARG A 149 -6.89 -23.28 -10.22
N HIS A 150 -6.51 -22.25 -9.46
CA HIS A 150 -7.46 -21.40 -8.73
C HIS A 150 -8.01 -20.20 -9.51
N ARG A 151 -7.35 -19.76 -10.59
CA ARG A 151 -7.78 -18.62 -11.45
C ARG A 151 -9.17 -18.76 -12.12
N VAL A 152 -9.92 -19.82 -11.84
CA VAL A 152 -11.12 -20.23 -12.59
C VAL A 152 -12.32 -20.56 -11.68
N GLN A 153 -12.18 -20.66 -10.35
CA GLN A 153 -13.28 -21.16 -9.50
C GLN A 153 -13.86 -20.07 -8.59
N PRO A 154 -15.19 -19.79 -8.66
CA PRO A 154 -15.84 -18.84 -7.77
C PRO A 154 -15.98 -19.40 -6.33
N PRO A 155 -16.26 -18.53 -5.33
CA PRO A 155 -16.49 -18.94 -3.94
C PRO A 155 -17.55 -20.04 -3.84
N PRO A 156 -17.32 -21.13 -3.11
CA PRO A 156 -18.28 -22.21 -2.97
C PRO A 156 -19.48 -21.74 -2.15
N GLN A 157 -20.62 -21.56 -2.81
CA GLN A 157 -21.87 -21.26 -2.15
C GLN A 157 -22.56 -22.55 -1.70
N ALA A 158 -23.29 -22.49 -0.58
CA ALA A 158 -24.07 -23.62 -0.08
C ALA A 158 -25.12 -24.12 -1.10
N ILE A 159 -25.54 -23.25 -2.03
CA ILE A 159 -26.54 -23.53 -3.07
C ILE A 159 -25.91 -24.30 -4.25
N ASP A 160 -24.63 -24.05 -4.55
CA ASP A 160 -23.97 -24.55 -5.76
C ASP A 160 -23.65 -26.06 -5.67
N HIS A 161 -23.57 -26.62 -4.46
CA HIS A 161 -23.08 -27.99 -4.25
C HIS A 161 -24.11 -28.97 -3.71
N ALA A 162 -25.40 -28.63 -3.79
CA ALA A 162 -26.46 -29.60 -3.65
C ALA A 162 -26.53 -30.48 -4.92
N VAL A 163 -25.54 -31.35 -5.14
CA VAL A 163 -25.47 -32.24 -6.32
C VAL A 163 -26.27 -33.53 -6.12
N THR A 164 -26.93 -33.72 -4.98
CA THR A 164 -28.01 -34.70 -4.82
C THR A 164 -29.35 -33.97 -4.67
N LEU A 165 -30.36 -34.37 -5.46
CA LEU A 165 -31.74 -33.88 -5.38
C LEU A 165 -32.26 -33.83 -3.93
N ASN A 166 -31.87 -34.83 -3.12
CA ASN A 166 -32.24 -34.95 -1.71
C ASN A 166 -31.69 -33.80 -0.84
N GLY A 167 -30.45 -33.34 -1.09
CA GLY A 167 -29.85 -32.23 -0.36
C GLY A 167 -30.53 -30.89 -0.67
N ARG A 168 -30.94 -30.67 -1.93
CA ARG A 168 -31.71 -29.47 -2.33
C ARG A 168 -33.06 -29.42 -1.64
N ILE A 169 -33.77 -30.55 -1.60
CA ILE A 169 -35.07 -30.65 -0.94
C ILE A 169 -34.92 -30.40 0.56
N ALA A 170 -33.91 -31.00 1.20
CA ALA A 170 -33.65 -30.82 2.62
C ALA A 170 -33.30 -29.36 2.97
N ALA A 171 -32.40 -28.72 2.20
CA ALA A 171 -32.04 -27.32 2.41
C ALA A 171 -33.23 -26.38 2.19
N TRP A 172 -34.01 -26.58 1.13
CA TRP A 172 -35.20 -25.80 0.84
C TRP A 172 -36.27 -25.94 1.93
N LEU A 173 -36.50 -27.16 2.40
CA LEU A 173 -37.51 -27.43 3.43
C LEU A 173 -37.08 -26.83 4.78
N THR A 174 -35.81 -26.98 5.14
CA THR A 174 -35.18 -26.34 6.30
C THR A 174 -35.30 -24.80 6.24
N GLN A 175 -35.08 -24.19 5.07
CA GLN A 175 -35.23 -22.75 4.89
C GLN A 175 -36.69 -22.28 5.07
N ARG A 176 -37.66 -23.05 4.56
CA ARG A 176 -39.11 -22.76 4.68
C ARG A 176 -39.60 -22.93 6.12
N LEU A 177 -39.19 -24.01 6.78
CA LEU A 177 -39.55 -24.32 8.17
C LEU A 177 -38.84 -23.41 9.17
N GLY A 178 -37.63 -22.94 8.87
CA GLY A 178 -36.88 -21.96 9.65
C GLY A 178 -37.34 -20.51 9.44
N THR A 179 -38.60 -20.29 9.06
CA THR A 179 -39.20 -18.95 9.00
C THR A 179 -40.01 -18.69 10.28
N VAL A 180 -40.00 -17.45 10.75
CA VAL A 180 -40.82 -17.03 11.90
C VAL A 180 -42.33 -17.27 11.64
N TRP A 181 -42.76 -17.21 10.37
CA TRP A 181 -44.13 -17.55 9.98
C TRP A 181 -44.49 -19.03 10.18
N ALA A 182 -43.56 -19.96 9.95
CA ALA A 182 -43.80 -21.38 10.20
C ALA A 182 -44.05 -21.64 11.70
N PHE A 183 -43.33 -20.93 12.58
CA PHE A 183 -43.59 -20.95 14.02
C PHE A 183 -45.00 -20.45 14.35
N TYR A 184 -45.38 -19.27 13.86
CA TYR A 184 -46.72 -18.73 14.13
C TYR A 184 -47.83 -19.60 13.54
N LEU A 185 -47.61 -20.23 12.38
CA LEU A 185 -48.56 -21.15 11.77
C LEU A 185 -48.74 -22.41 12.63
N ALA A 186 -47.65 -23.01 13.11
CA ALA A 186 -47.72 -24.21 13.96
C ALA A 186 -48.39 -23.91 15.31
N ALA A 187 -47.94 -22.85 15.99
CA ALA A 187 -48.51 -22.41 17.27
C ALA A 187 -49.99 -21.99 17.11
N GLY A 188 -50.30 -21.23 16.06
CA GLY A 188 -51.65 -20.80 15.74
C GLY A 188 -52.58 -21.98 15.46
N THR A 189 -52.12 -22.98 14.71
CA THR A 189 -52.91 -24.20 14.43
C THR A 189 -53.22 -24.96 15.72
N GLN A 190 -52.27 -25.08 16.65
CA GLN A 190 -52.50 -25.72 17.95
C GLN A 190 -53.51 -24.94 18.80
N VAL A 191 -53.37 -23.61 18.90
CA VAL A 191 -54.31 -22.77 19.65
C VAL A 191 -55.72 -22.84 19.04
N VAL A 192 -55.83 -22.77 17.71
CA VAL A 192 -57.11 -22.90 17.00
C VAL A 192 -57.76 -24.25 17.28
N TRP A 193 -56.98 -25.33 17.31
CA TRP A 193 -57.48 -26.67 17.64
C TRP A 193 -58.04 -26.75 19.07
N ILE A 194 -57.31 -26.18 20.04
CA ILE A 194 -57.74 -26.11 21.45
C ILE A 194 -59.04 -25.32 21.57
N VAL A 195 -59.13 -24.14 20.92
CA VAL A 195 -60.31 -23.27 20.97
C VAL A 195 -61.53 -23.93 20.31
N MET A 196 -61.35 -24.54 19.14
CA MET A 196 -62.41 -25.27 18.42
C MET A 196 -62.99 -26.41 19.25
N ALA A 197 -62.13 -27.14 19.96
CA ALA A 197 -62.57 -28.20 20.85
C ALA A 197 -63.30 -27.68 22.10
N GLN A 198 -62.81 -26.59 22.72
CA GLN A 198 -63.46 -25.98 23.87
C GLN A 198 -64.86 -25.42 23.54
N LEU A 199 -65.05 -24.95 22.31
CA LEU A 199 -66.34 -24.49 21.78
C LEU A 199 -67.28 -25.64 21.38
N GLY A 200 -66.85 -26.91 21.50
CA GLY A 200 -67.66 -28.09 21.19
C GLY A 200 -67.94 -28.28 19.70
N LEU A 201 -67.24 -27.57 18.82
CA LEU A 201 -67.41 -27.64 17.36
C LEU A 201 -66.85 -28.95 16.78
N GLN A 202 -65.92 -29.59 17.49
CA GLN A 202 -65.20 -30.78 17.04
C GLN A 202 -65.52 -31.99 17.91
N ARG A 203 -66.32 -32.93 17.38
CA ARG A 203 -66.65 -34.22 18.06
C ARG A 203 -65.66 -35.35 17.78
N PHE A 204 -64.75 -35.16 16.84
CA PHE A 204 -63.87 -36.21 16.31
C PHE A 204 -62.58 -36.43 17.13
N ASP A 205 -62.11 -35.44 17.89
CA ASP A 205 -60.88 -35.54 18.69
C ASP A 205 -61.17 -35.26 20.18
N PRO A 206 -61.48 -36.30 20.99
CA PRO A 206 -61.78 -36.15 22.41
C PRO A 206 -60.56 -35.67 23.20
N TYR A 207 -60.79 -34.82 24.21
CA TYR A 207 -59.75 -34.47 25.18
C TYR A 207 -59.24 -35.74 25.85
N PRO A 208 -57.92 -36.02 25.85
CA PRO A 208 -56.80 -35.08 25.68
C PRO A 208 -56.14 -35.08 24.28
N PHE A 209 -56.89 -34.74 23.22
CA PHE A 209 -56.39 -34.42 21.88
C PHE A 209 -55.43 -35.46 21.28
N ALA A 210 -55.85 -36.73 21.31
CA ALA A 210 -55.01 -37.84 20.89
C ALA A 210 -54.61 -37.74 19.41
N PHE A 211 -55.54 -37.32 18.54
CA PHE A 211 -55.26 -37.20 17.10
C PHE A 211 -54.31 -36.03 16.80
N MET A 212 -54.50 -34.90 17.46
CA MET A 212 -53.59 -33.76 17.36
C MET A 212 -52.19 -34.10 17.88
N SER A 213 -52.09 -34.79 19.01
CA SER A 213 -50.81 -35.22 19.59
C SER A 213 -50.08 -36.19 18.66
N PHE A 214 -50.81 -37.11 18.01
CA PHE A 214 -50.26 -37.97 16.96
C PHE A 214 -49.73 -37.18 15.76
N LEU A 215 -50.50 -36.19 15.26
CA LEU A 215 -50.05 -35.36 14.13
C LEU A 215 -48.82 -34.51 14.49
N SER A 216 -48.77 -34.00 15.72
CA SER A 216 -47.64 -33.23 16.26
C SER A 216 -46.37 -34.08 16.36
N THR A 217 -46.44 -35.27 16.98
CA THR A 217 -45.30 -36.20 17.06
C THR A 217 -44.81 -36.64 15.69
N LEU A 218 -45.71 -36.88 14.74
CA LEU A 218 -45.35 -37.18 13.35
C LEU A 218 -44.61 -36.01 12.68
N ALA A 219 -45.11 -34.78 12.86
CA ALA A 219 -44.47 -33.59 12.33
C ALA A 219 -43.07 -33.38 12.94
N GLN A 220 -42.91 -33.60 14.24
CA GLN A 220 -41.61 -33.51 14.93
C GLN A 220 -40.60 -34.52 14.38
N LEU A 221 -41.01 -35.77 14.15
CA LEU A 221 -40.12 -36.78 13.56
C LEU A 221 -39.61 -36.33 12.18
N ILE A 222 -40.52 -35.82 11.35
CA ILE A 222 -40.17 -35.27 10.03
C ILE A 222 -39.22 -34.07 10.20
N PHE A 223 -39.51 -33.15 11.11
CA PHE A 223 -38.65 -31.99 11.37
C PHE A 223 -37.27 -32.39 11.85
N MET A 224 -37.14 -33.37 12.74
CA MET A 224 -35.83 -33.85 13.21
C MET A 224 -34.98 -34.39 12.05
N ILE A 225 -35.56 -35.20 11.15
CA ILE A 225 -34.85 -35.72 9.97
C ILE A 225 -34.43 -34.57 9.05
N VAL A 226 -35.34 -33.63 8.78
CA VAL A 226 -35.09 -32.50 7.88
C VAL A 226 -34.02 -31.58 8.44
N ILE A 227 -34.06 -31.28 9.74
CA ILE A 227 -33.06 -30.45 10.43
C ILE A 227 -31.69 -31.12 10.38
N MET A 228 -31.60 -32.41 10.70
CA MET A 228 -30.33 -33.16 10.69
C MET A 228 -29.70 -33.16 9.29
N VAL A 229 -30.47 -33.47 8.24
CA VAL A 229 -29.97 -33.45 6.85
C VAL A 229 -29.64 -32.02 6.41
N GLY A 230 -30.47 -31.04 6.78
CA GLY A 230 -30.22 -29.63 6.48
C GLY A 230 -28.91 -29.13 7.08
N GLN A 231 -28.62 -29.50 8.33
CA GLN A 231 -27.39 -29.15 9.05
C GLN A 231 -26.15 -29.82 8.45
N ASP A 232 -26.20 -31.12 8.12
CA ASP A 232 -25.08 -31.83 7.47
C ASP A 232 -24.71 -31.18 6.12
N VAL A 233 -25.72 -30.80 5.33
CA VAL A 233 -25.50 -30.11 4.05
C VAL A 233 -24.83 -28.74 4.26
N LEU A 234 -25.31 -27.95 5.23
CA LEU A 234 -24.75 -26.63 5.54
C LEU A 234 -23.33 -26.74 6.12
N SER A 235 -23.06 -27.73 6.99
CA SER A 235 -21.74 -27.97 7.58
C SER A 235 -20.70 -28.28 6.52
N ARG A 236 -21.02 -29.14 5.54
CA ARG A 236 -20.09 -29.48 4.46
C ARG A 236 -19.70 -28.29 3.59
N ALA A 237 -20.63 -27.35 3.37
CA ALA A 237 -20.33 -26.13 2.64
C ALA A 237 -19.36 -25.23 3.44
N ALA A 238 -19.57 -25.11 4.76
CA ALA A 238 -18.68 -24.38 5.64
C ALA A 238 -17.29 -25.03 5.77
N ASP A 239 -17.23 -26.36 5.88
CA ASP A 239 -15.97 -27.12 5.99
C ASP A 239 -15.12 -26.95 4.74
N ARG A 240 -15.71 -27.07 3.54
CA ARG A 240 -14.98 -26.86 2.28
C ARG A 240 -14.51 -25.43 2.09
N ARG A 241 -15.32 -24.44 2.47
CA ARG A 241 -14.89 -23.04 2.39
C ARG A 241 -13.70 -22.81 3.32
N SER A 242 -13.73 -23.37 4.52
CA SER A 242 -12.61 -23.30 5.47
C SER A 242 -11.35 -23.98 4.92
N GLU A 243 -11.49 -25.14 4.25
CA GLU A 243 -10.38 -25.82 3.55
C GLU A 243 -9.81 -24.95 2.43
N GLN A 244 -10.65 -24.33 1.61
CA GLN A 244 -10.19 -23.43 0.54
C GLN A 244 -9.48 -22.20 1.10
N THR A 245 -10.06 -21.49 2.06
CA THR A 245 -9.42 -20.34 2.70
C THR A 245 -8.07 -20.71 3.33
N TYR A 246 -7.94 -21.93 3.88
CA TYR A 246 -6.66 -22.45 4.37
C TYR A 246 -5.64 -22.62 3.24
N LEU A 247 -6.04 -23.22 2.12
CA LEU A 247 -5.17 -23.41 0.95
C LEU A 247 -4.79 -22.07 0.30
N ASP A 248 -5.71 -21.09 0.25
CA ASP A 248 -5.45 -19.73 -0.23
C ASP A 248 -4.35 -19.08 0.62
N ALA A 249 -4.50 -19.15 1.95
CA ALA A 249 -3.52 -18.60 2.88
C ALA A 249 -2.15 -19.29 2.76
N GLU A 250 -2.11 -20.62 2.61
CA GLU A 250 -0.87 -21.37 2.38
C GLU A 250 -0.18 -20.93 1.09
N ALA A 251 -0.93 -20.75 0.00
CA ALA A 251 -0.41 -20.27 -1.27
C ALA A 251 0.15 -18.84 -1.17
N ILE A 252 -0.57 -17.93 -0.51
CA ILE A 252 -0.10 -16.56 -0.26
C ILE A 252 1.22 -16.57 0.52
N LEU A 253 1.31 -17.34 1.61
CA LEU A 253 2.52 -17.45 2.43
C LEU A 253 3.69 -18.00 1.63
N HIS A 254 3.46 -19.03 0.81
CA HIS A 254 4.50 -19.60 -0.05
C HIS A 254 5.04 -18.55 -1.04
N GLU A 255 4.16 -17.81 -1.71
CA GLU A 255 4.56 -16.78 -2.68
C GLU A 255 5.24 -15.57 -2.03
N CYS A 256 4.80 -15.15 -0.84
CA CYS A 256 5.50 -14.15 -0.03
C CYS A 256 6.93 -14.60 0.33
N GLY A 257 7.10 -15.88 0.68
CA GLY A 257 8.41 -16.47 0.94
C GLY A 257 9.33 -16.42 -0.28
N ARG A 258 8.79 -16.72 -1.47
CA ARG A 258 9.54 -16.63 -2.73
C ARG A 258 9.93 -15.20 -3.07
N MET A 259 9.01 -14.25 -2.91
CA MET A 259 9.26 -12.82 -3.14
C MET A 259 10.39 -12.31 -2.25
N LYS A 260 10.38 -12.67 -0.96
CA LYS A 260 11.47 -12.34 -0.03
C LYS A 260 12.81 -12.88 -0.51
N ALA A 261 12.86 -14.14 -0.96
CA ALA A 261 14.08 -14.74 -1.47
C ALA A 261 14.63 -14.02 -2.71
N ARG A 262 13.76 -13.59 -3.63
CA ARG A 262 14.14 -12.79 -4.80
C ARG A 262 14.70 -11.43 -4.42
N LEU A 263 14.04 -10.68 -3.54
CA LEU A 263 14.50 -9.37 -3.09
C LEU A 263 15.88 -9.47 -2.43
N THR A 264 16.08 -10.46 -1.54
CA THR A 264 17.39 -10.69 -0.93
C THR A 264 18.47 -11.06 -1.95
N ALA A 265 18.13 -11.74 -3.05
CA ALA A 265 19.09 -12.00 -4.12
C ALA A 265 19.42 -10.73 -4.93
N GLN A 266 18.41 -9.89 -5.23
CA GLN A 266 18.61 -8.59 -5.87
C GLN A 266 19.49 -7.67 -5.04
N ASP A 267 19.26 -7.59 -3.72
CA ASP A 267 20.04 -6.74 -2.80
C ASP A 267 21.54 -7.09 -2.86
N ARG A 268 21.89 -8.38 -2.93
CA ARG A 268 23.30 -8.80 -3.08
C ARG A 268 23.91 -8.36 -4.41
N VAL A 269 23.13 -8.40 -5.50
CA VAL A 269 23.61 -7.96 -6.82
C VAL A 269 23.82 -6.45 -6.81
N ILE A 270 22.88 -5.68 -6.25
CA ILE A 270 23.00 -4.22 -6.11
C ILE A 270 24.22 -3.86 -5.27
N ASP A 271 24.45 -4.55 -4.16
CA ASP A 271 25.62 -4.35 -3.30
C ASP A 271 26.92 -4.62 -4.08
N SER A 272 26.97 -5.72 -4.86
CA SER A 272 28.13 -6.03 -5.70
C SER A 272 28.37 -5.01 -6.83
N LEU A 273 27.30 -4.51 -7.47
CA LEU A 273 27.38 -3.49 -8.52
C LEU A 273 27.84 -2.16 -7.95
N THR A 274 27.38 -1.81 -6.75
CA THR A 274 27.80 -0.61 -6.04
C THR A 274 29.29 -0.69 -5.71
N GLY A 275 29.75 -1.80 -5.13
CA GLY A 275 31.17 -2.03 -4.86
C GLY A 275 32.05 -2.00 -6.12
N TYR A 276 31.60 -2.63 -7.22
CA TYR A 276 32.29 -2.59 -8.50
C TYR A 276 32.37 -1.17 -9.05
N THR A 277 31.26 -0.43 -9.05
CA THR A 277 31.20 0.95 -9.56
C THR A 277 32.11 1.87 -8.77
N THR A 278 32.07 1.83 -7.43
CA THR A 278 32.98 2.62 -6.57
C THR A 278 34.44 2.31 -6.86
N THR A 279 34.78 1.03 -7.05
CA THR A 279 36.15 0.60 -7.36
C THR A 279 36.59 1.13 -8.73
N GLN A 280 35.75 0.98 -9.76
CA GLN A 280 36.04 1.47 -11.12
C GLN A 280 36.15 2.99 -11.18
N VAL A 281 35.25 3.71 -10.50
CA VAL A 281 35.29 5.18 -10.39
C VAL A 281 36.60 5.62 -9.72
N THR A 282 36.98 4.97 -8.61
CA THR A 282 38.23 5.26 -7.90
C THR A 282 39.45 5.02 -8.80
N GLU A 283 39.47 3.92 -9.56
CA GLU A 283 40.58 3.59 -10.47
C GLU A 283 40.70 4.59 -11.63
N GLN A 284 39.57 5.01 -12.22
CA GLN A 284 39.55 6.01 -13.29
C GLN A 284 40.02 7.39 -12.79
N LEU A 285 39.62 7.78 -11.59
CA LEU A 285 40.07 9.02 -10.95
C LEU A 285 41.56 8.98 -10.62
N ALA A 286 42.05 7.89 -10.00
CA ALA A 286 43.46 7.71 -9.66
C ALA A 286 44.37 7.80 -10.91
N ARG A 287 43.95 7.17 -12.01
CA ARG A 287 44.65 7.26 -13.28
C ARG A 287 44.71 8.69 -13.82
N ALA A 288 43.60 9.43 -13.76
CA ALA A 288 43.56 10.81 -14.23
C ALA A 288 44.43 11.76 -13.39
N ILE A 289 44.54 11.52 -12.08
CA ILE A 289 45.44 12.24 -11.17
C ILE A 289 46.90 12.00 -11.59
N HIS A 290 47.31 10.72 -11.70
CA HIS A 290 48.68 10.34 -12.09
C HIS A 290 49.09 10.89 -13.44
N GLU A 291 48.25 10.75 -14.46
CA GLU A 291 48.52 11.29 -15.80
C GLU A 291 48.68 12.81 -15.80
N THR A 292 47.96 13.51 -14.93
CA THR A 292 48.05 14.97 -14.83
C THR A 292 49.33 15.39 -14.09
N GLY A 293 49.68 14.71 -12.99
CA GLY A 293 50.94 14.94 -12.28
C GLY A 293 52.18 14.66 -13.14
N ALA A 294 52.15 13.58 -13.94
CA ALA A 294 53.21 13.21 -14.86
C ALA A 294 53.44 14.24 -16.00
N GLN A 295 52.40 14.97 -16.41
CA GLN A 295 52.49 16.05 -17.41
C GLN A 295 53.11 17.33 -16.84
N LEU A 296 52.98 17.55 -15.53
CA LEU A 296 53.42 18.76 -14.83
C LEU A 296 54.87 18.67 -14.32
N GLY A 297 55.42 17.46 -14.21
CA GLY A 297 56.79 17.25 -13.73
C GLY A 297 56.96 17.45 -12.22
N ASP A 298 55.87 17.34 -11.44
CA ASP A 298 55.85 17.51 -9.98
C ASP A 298 56.44 16.32 -9.20
N GLY A 299 56.98 15.31 -9.90
CA GLY A 299 57.66 14.17 -9.27
C GLY A 299 59.06 14.52 -8.76
N HIS A 300 59.34 14.19 -7.51
CA HIS A 300 60.68 14.21 -6.90
C HIS A 300 61.73 13.56 -7.82
N GLY A 301 62.52 14.38 -8.51
CA GLY A 301 63.78 14.00 -9.15
C GLY A 301 63.65 13.25 -10.48
N GLN A 302 64.07 13.92 -11.57
CA GLN A 302 64.72 13.42 -12.80
C GLN A 302 64.18 12.18 -13.57
N LEU A 303 63.17 11.45 -13.12
CA LEU A 303 62.67 10.26 -13.81
C LEU A 303 61.60 10.61 -14.87
N PRO A 304 61.64 9.97 -16.05
CA PRO A 304 60.64 10.17 -17.10
C PRO A 304 59.25 9.72 -16.62
N PRO A 305 58.17 10.32 -17.15
CA PRO A 305 56.80 9.97 -16.77
C PRO A 305 56.53 8.49 -17.08
N VAL A 306 56.26 7.71 -16.04
CA VAL A 306 55.97 6.26 -16.14
C VAL A 306 54.48 6.07 -16.43
N PRO A 307 54.09 5.26 -17.44
CA PRO A 307 52.70 4.93 -17.70
C PRO A 307 52.02 4.25 -16.50
N TRP A 308 50.72 4.50 -16.29
CA TRP A 308 49.94 3.92 -15.18
C TRP A 308 50.12 2.40 -15.03
N GLU A 309 50.18 1.68 -16.15
CA GLU A 309 50.30 0.21 -16.15
C GLU A 309 51.65 -0.29 -15.57
N GLU A 310 52.69 0.53 -15.62
CA GLU A 310 54.05 0.18 -15.18
C GLU A 310 54.39 0.75 -13.79
N LEU A 311 53.47 1.49 -13.17
CA LEU A 311 53.68 2.12 -11.87
C LEU A 311 53.69 1.07 -10.72
N PRO A 312 54.60 1.17 -9.73
CA PRO A 312 54.57 0.35 -8.53
C PRO A 312 53.22 0.46 -7.78
N GLU A 313 52.75 -0.65 -7.21
CA GLU A 313 51.45 -0.69 -6.50
C GLU A 313 51.38 0.25 -5.29
N GLU A 314 52.51 0.55 -4.65
CA GLU A 314 52.59 1.50 -3.53
C GLU A 314 52.20 2.93 -3.96
N LEU A 315 52.64 3.34 -5.16
CA LEU A 315 52.30 4.66 -5.72
C LEU A 315 50.88 4.67 -6.28
N LYS A 316 50.42 3.59 -6.93
CA LYS A 316 49.01 3.46 -7.34
C LYS A 316 48.06 3.54 -6.15
N GLU A 317 48.40 2.93 -5.03
CA GLU A 317 47.56 2.99 -3.83
C GLU A 317 47.54 4.40 -3.21
N ALA A 318 48.62 5.17 -3.33
CA ALA A 318 48.64 6.59 -2.96
C ALA A 318 47.68 7.40 -3.86
N ASP A 319 47.72 7.22 -5.17
CA ASP A 319 46.82 7.89 -6.11
C ASP A 319 45.35 7.48 -5.90
N ARG A 320 45.09 6.20 -5.56
CA ARG A 320 43.74 5.72 -5.17
C ARG A 320 43.27 6.34 -3.86
N ALA A 321 44.16 6.48 -2.87
CA ALA A 321 43.84 7.11 -1.60
C ALA A 321 43.51 8.60 -1.79
N GLU A 322 44.21 9.29 -2.68
CA GLU A 322 43.91 10.67 -3.07
C GLU A 322 42.55 10.75 -3.78
N ALA A 323 42.30 9.88 -4.76
CA ALA A 323 41.03 9.83 -5.49
C ALA A 323 39.80 9.67 -4.58
N ARG A 324 39.90 8.85 -3.50
CA ARG A 324 38.82 8.69 -2.51
C ARG A 324 38.53 9.99 -1.77
N GLN A 325 39.56 10.76 -1.45
CA GLN A 325 39.44 11.99 -0.67
C GLN A 325 38.90 13.17 -1.48
N ILE A 326 39.08 13.18 -2.81
CA ILE A 326 38.56 14.27 -3.67
C ILE A 326 37.06 14.45 -3.47
N GLY A 327 36.28 13.36 -3.44
CA GLY A 327 34.83 13.43 -3.23
C GLY A 327 34.45 14.04 -1.87
N GLU A 328 35.12 13.63 -0.80
CA GLU A 328 34.89 14.13 0.57
C GLU A 328 35.27 15.62 0.69
N ARG A 329 36.40 16.02 0.10
CA ARG A 329 36.89 17.40 0.10
C ARG A 329 35.97 18.33 -0.70
N LEU A 330 35.46 17.88 -1.85
CA LEU A 330 34.46 18.61 -2.62
C LEU A 330 33.17 18.76 -1.81
N ALA A 331 32.70 17.71 -1.16
CA ALA A 331 31.49 17.78 -0.33
C ALA A 331 31.64 18.79 0.83
N ALA A 332 32.82 18.88 1.43
CA ALA A 332 33.12 19.84 2.51
C ALA A 332 33.00 21.31 2.09
N ILE A 333 33.21 21.63 0.80
CA ILE A 333 33.03 22.98 0.24
C ILE A 333 31.67 23.15 -0.47
N GLY A 334 30.74 22.22 -0.27
CA GLY A 334 29.43 22.26 -0.94
C GLY A 334 29.54 22.00 -2.44
N CYS A 335 30.42 21.11 -2.88
CA CYS A 335 30.55 20.68 -4.26
C CYS A 335 30.34 19.16 -4.37
N LEU A 336 29.67 18.71 -5.42
CA LEU A 336 29.42 17.30 -5.71
C LEU A 336 30.12 16.89 -7.00
N MET A 337 30.70 15.70 -6.99
CA MET A 337 31.24 15.05 -8.17
C MET A 337 30.15 14.18 -8.80
N VAL A 338 29.82 14.44 -10.07
CA VAL A 338 28.83 13.65 -10.82
C VAL A 338 29.40 13.20 -12.18
N PRO A 339 28.92 12.09 -12.76
CA PRO A 339 29.28 11.72 -14.13
C PRO A 339 28.95 12.84 -15.13
N THR A 340 29.81 13.04 -16.13
CA THR A 340 29.61 14.09 -17.14
C THR A 340 28.33 13.85 -17.93
N PHE A 341 27.38 14.79 -17.84
CA PHE A 341 26.15 14.79 -18.63
C PHE A 341 26.09 15.97 -19.61
N ASN A 342 26.87 17.04 -19.36
CA ASN A 342 26.98 18.18 -20.26
C ASN A 342 28.46 18.53 -20.51
N PRO A 343 29.06 18.08 -21.62
CA PRO A 343 30.47 18.32 -21.93
C PRO A 343 30.82 19.79 -22.21
N ALA A 344 29.83 20.67 -22.39
CA ALA A 344 30.04 22.11 -22.61
C ALA A 344 30.10 22.92 -21.30
N HIS A 345 29.81 22.31 -20.15
CA HIS A 345 29.84 23.00 -18.87
C HIS A 345 31.27 23.08 -18.32
N SER A 346 31.85 24.28 -18.27
CA SER A 346 33.14 24.54 -17.62
C SER A 346 32.93 25.01 -16.18
N PHE A 347 33.37 24.22 -15.21
CA PHE A 347 33.31 24.57 -13.80
C PHE A 347 34.61 25.25 -13.34
N VAL A 348 34.51 26.38 -12.65
CA VAL A 348 35.65 27.13 -12.09
C VAL A 348 35.33 27.45 -10.63
N PHE A 349 36.25 27.11 -9.72
CA PHE A 349 36.14 27.45 -8.29
C PHE A 349 36.27 28.95 -8.04
N GLU A 350 35.52 29.46 -7.06
CA GLU A 350 35.69 30.80 -6.51
C GLU A 350 36.99 30.88 -5.69
N ASP A 351 37.57 32.08 -5.58
CA ASP A 351 38.86 32.26 -4.87
C ASP A 351 38.79 31.86 -3.38
N GLU A 352 37.61 31.93 -2.75
CA GLU A 352 37.37 31.45 -1.39
C GLU A 352 37.35 29.92 -1.31
N GLU A 353 36.65 29.26 -2.25
CA GLU A 353 36.57 27.79 -2.36
C GLU A 353 37.98 27.21 -2.60
N VAL A 354 38.77 27.84 -3.48
CA VAL A 354 40.16 27.44 -3.75
C VAL A 354 41.00 27.50 -2.48
N ARG A 355 40.86 28.57 -1.69
CA ARG A 355 41.63 28.74 -0.45
C ARG A 355 41.25 27.71 0.61
N GLN A 356 39.96 27.43 0.74
CA GLN A 356 39.44 26.44 1.70
C GLN A 356 39.86 25.02 1.34
N LEU A 357 39.74 24.64 0.07
CA LEU A 357 40.14 23.31 -0.39
C LEU A 357 41.65 23.11 -0.27
N ALA A 358 42.45 24.13 -0.60
CA ALA A 358 43.91 24.06 -0.48
C ALA A 358 44.38 23.95 0.97
N ARG A 359 43.67 24.62 1.90
CA ARG A 359 43.89 24.46 3.33
C ARG A 359 43.54 23.05 3.81
N LEU A 360 42.38 22.52 3.42
CA LEU A 360 41.93 21.17 3.79
C LEU A 360 42.89 20.09 3.29
N GLU A 361 43.40 20.24 2.06
CA GLU A 361 44.40 19.34 1.49
C GLU A 361 45.72 19.37 2.27
N HIS A 362 46.22 20.56 2.61
CA HIS A 362 47.45 20.72 3.38
C HIS A 362 47.35 20.17 4.81
N GLU A 363 46.25 20.46 5.50
CA GLU A 363 46.00 19.96 6.86
C GLU A 363 45.81 18.42 6.87
N SER A 364 45.14 17.87 5.86
CA SER A 364 44.96 16.41 5.70
C SER A 364 46.28 15.71 5.36
N GLY A 365 47.13 16.32 4.52
CA GLY A 365 48.46 15.83 4.21
C GLY A 365 49.39 15.80 5.44
N LEU A 366 49.34 16.83 6.27
CA LEU A 366 50.09 16.91 7.54
C LEU A 366 49.64 15.83 8.54
N ALA A 367 48.33 15.59 8.64
CA ALA A 367 47.76 14.56 9.50
C ALA A 367 48.15 13.14 9.03
N GLY A 368 48.16 12.89 7.72
CA GLY A 368 48.59 11.61 7.13
C GLY A 368 50.06 11.27 7.40
N GLN A 369 50.96 12.26 7.33
CA GLN A 369 52.38 12.09 7.65
C GLN A 369 52.62 11.81 9.15
N THR A 370 51.79 12.40 10.03
CA THR A 370 51.89 12.22 11.49
C THR A 370 51.47 10.81 11.93
N MET A 371 50.49 10.20 11.24
CA MET A 371 50.06 8.82 11.53
C MET A 371 50.91 7.74 10.83
N GLY A 372 51.60 8.07 9.73
CA GLY A 372 52.38 7.14 8.91
C GLY A 372 53.76 6.75 9.45
N GLY A 373 54.28 7.42 10.49
CA GLY A 373 55.52 6.99 11.17
C GLY A 373 56.75 6.84 10.25
N VAL A 374 56.86 7.61 9.17
CA VAL A 374 58.04 7.60 8.30
C VAL A 374 59.05 8.61 8.85
N GLU A 375 59.84 8.19 9.85
CA GLU A 375 61.17 8.77 10.11
C GLU A 375 62.13 8.33 9.00
N HIS A 376 61.92 8.78 7.76
CA HIS A 376 63.00 8.80 6.77
C HIS A 376 63.54 10.23 6.72
N GLY A 377 64.84 10.37 6.92
CA GLY A 377 65.52 11.67 6.87
C GLY A 377 65.34 12.31 5.50
N LEU A 378 64.36 13.22 5.40
CA LEU A 378 64.12 14.02 4.22
C LEU A 378 65.26 15.04 4.03
N ASP A 379 65.59 15.26 2.76
CA ASP A 379 66.60 16.19 2.30
C ASP A 379 66.36 17.61 2.85
N GLU A 380 67.42 18.37 3.06
CA GLU A 380 67.37 19.72 3.65
C GLU A 380 66.49 20.68 2.82
N ALA A 381 66.30 20.37 1.52
CA ALA A 381 65.39 21.05 0.59
C ALA A 381 63.90 20.95 0.98
N ASP A 382 63.45 19.82 1.50
CA ASP A 382 62.03 19.57 1.87
C ASP A 382 61.66 20.29 3.17
N ARG A 383 62.63 20.43 4.08
CA ARG A 383 62.51 21.27 5.28
C ARG A 383 62.40 22.76 4.93
N THR A 384 63.09 23.21 3.89
CA THR A 384 62.98 24.59 3.37
C THR A 384 61.65 24.88 2.65
N GLN A 385 60.95 23.87 2.13
CA GLN A 385 59.66 24.08 1.45
C GLN A 385 58.44 24.17 2.39
N GLY A 386 58.62 23.96 3.70
CA GLY A 386 57.62 24.30 4.72
C GLY A 386 56.45 23.31 4.86
N TYR A 387 56.54 22.09 4.33
CA TYR A 387 55.43 21.11 4.37
C TYR A 387 55.05 20.62 5.78
N GLN A 388 55.84 20.93 6.82
CA GLN A 388 55.60 20.49 8.20
C GLN A 388 54.95 21.56 9.10
N VAL A 389 54.66 22.76 8.59
CA VAL A 389 54.04 23.82 9.39
C VAL A 389 52.55 23.97 9.09
N PRO A 390 51.74 24.43 10.07
CA PRO A 390 50.33 24.77 9.83
C PRO A 390 50.19 25.77 8.67
N TRP A 391 49.06 25.73 7.96
CA TRP A 391 48.77 26.56 6.79
C TRP A 391 49.09 28.06 6.99
N GLU A 392 48.85 28.55 8.21
CA GLU A 392 49.08 29.93 8.66
C GLU A 392 50.56 30.36 8.70
N GLN A 393 51.50 29.40 8.70
CA GLN A 393 52.94 29.62 8.78
C GLN A 393 53.69 29.30 7.47
N LEU A 394 52.97 28.81 6.45
CA LEU A 394 53.52 28.50 5.14
C LEU A 394 54.01 29.77 4.39
N SER A 395 55.05 29.64 3.57
CA SER A 395 55.51 30.73 2.69
C SER A 395 54.46 31.07 1.63
N GLU A 396 54.47 32.32 1.12
CA GLU A 396 53.53 32.73 0.05
C GLU A 396 53.68 31.87 -1.21
N GLU A 397 54.89 31.43 -1.53
CA GLU A 397 55.16 30.50 -2.63
C GLU A 397 54.56 29.10 -2.40
N GLY A 398 54.56 28.61 -1.16
CA GLY A 398 53.90 27.34 -0.80
C GLY A 398 52.39 27.42 -0.96
N ARG A 399 51.77 28.52 -0.51
CA ARG A 399 50.31 28.71 -0.60
C ARG A 399 49.86 28.87 -2.05
N ALA A 400 50.65 29.59 -2.85
CA ALA A 400 50.39 29.76 -4.28
C ALA A 400 50.40 28.42 -5.02
N ARG A 401 51.35 27.52 -4.70
CA ARG A 401 51.41 26.17 -5.27
C ARG A 401 50.19 25.31 -4.88
N GLY A 402 49.79 25.31 -3.62
CA GLY A 402 48.59 24.59 -3.16
C GLY A 402 47.29 25.11 -3.81
N MET A 403 47.14 26.43 -3.92
CA MET A 403 46.00 27.04 -4.61
C MET A 403 45.96 26.71 -6.11
N GLU A 404 47.12 26.62 -6.77
CA GLU A 404 47.24 26.24 -8.17
C GLU A 404 46.91 24.76 -8.41
N ALA A 405 47.32 23.86 -7.51
CA ALA A 405 46.96 22.45 -7.56
C ALA A 405 45.43 22.26 -7.49
N VAL A 406 44.77 22.95 -6.55
CA VAL A 406 43.31 22.92 -6.39
C VAL A 406 42.56 23.42 -7.63
N ARG A 407 43.05 24.49 -8.28
CA ARG A 407 42.42 25.04 -9.50
C ARG A 407 42.36 24.03 -10.65
N ARG A 408 43.18 22.98 -10.62
CA ARG A 408 43.27 21.95 -11.67
C ARG A 408 42.33 20.78 -11.46
N ILE A 409 41.81 20.57 -10.25
CA ILE A 409 40.91 19.46 -9.91
C ILE A 409 39.73 19.32 -10.89
N PRO A 410 39.02 20.39 -11.32
CA PRO A 410 37.90 20.24 -12.25
C PRO A 410 38.33 19.72 -13.62
N ALA A 411 39.54 20.06 -14.07
CA ALA A 411 40.09 19.56 -15.33
C ALA A 411 40.51 18.09 -15.24
N VAL A 412 41.07 17.67 -14.10
CA VAL A 412 41.40 16.26 -13.82
C VAL A 412 40.13 15.41 -13.82
N LEU A 413 39.07 15.88 -13.14
CA LEU A 413 37.78 15.22 -13.10
C LEU A 413 37.14 15.11 -14.49
N ALA A 414 37.20 16.17 -15.29
CA ALA A 414 36.69 16.17 -16.66
C ALA A 414 37.36 15.11 -17.55
N ARG A 415 38.67 14.88 -17.37
CA ARG A 415 39.42 13.82 -18.08
C ARG A 415 39.01 12.42 -17.63
N ALA A 416 38.64 12.25 -16.36
CA ALA A 416 38.09 11.01 -15.84
C ALA A 416 36.59 10.81 -16.19
N GLY A 417 35.95 11.75 -16.89
CA GLY A 417 34.53 11.67 -17.25
C GLY A 417 33.58 12.11 -16.14
N PHE A 418 34.07 12.90 -15.18
CA PHE A 418 33.29 13.50 -14.10
C PHE A 418 33.26 15.03 -14.22
N GLN A 419 32.21 15.64 -13.71
CA GLN A 419 32.07 17.09 -13.61
C GLN A 419 31.77 17.48 -12.16
N VAL A 420 32.28 18.63 -11.75
CA VAL A 420 31.96 19.22 -10.44
C VAL A 420 30.73 20.09 -10.59
N LEU A 421 29.79 19.93 -9.67
CA LEU A 421 28.67 20.84 -9.48
C LEU A 421 28.80 21.46 -8.10
N ARG A 422 28.48 22.75 -7.95
CA ARG A 422 28.19 23.27 -6.62
C ARG A 422 26.88 22.62 -6.17
N ASP A 423 26.94 21.96 -5.02
CA ASP A 423 25.75 21.81 -4.19
C ASP A 423 25.33 23.24 -3.84
N GLY A 424 24.17 23.68 -4.31
CA GLY A 424 23.79 25.10 -4.32
C GLY A 424 23.59 25.75 -2.94
N GLY A 425 24.10 25.15 -1.87
CA GLY A 425 23.81 25.44 -0.47
C GLY A 425 24.40 26.74 0.11
N GLY A 426 24.54 27.82 -0.66
CA GLY A 426 25.06 29.08 -0.10
C GLY A 426 24.59 30.40 -0.71
N ALA A 427 24.37 30.49 -2.03
CA ALA A 427 24.07 31.80 -2.64
C ALA A 427 23.25 31.79 -3.95
N GLN A 428 22.90 30.61 -4.49
CA GLN A 428 22.06 30.50 -5.71
C GLN A 428 21.05 29.35 -5.67
N ASP A 429 20.93 28.61 -4.57
CA ASP A 429 19.72 27.82 -4.39
C ASP A 429 18.56 28.78 -4.18
N GLY A 430 17.53 28.60 -4.99
CA GLY A 430 16.21 29.12 -4.67
C GLY A 430 15.74 28.64 -3.30
N PRO A 431 14.54 29.07 -2.89
CA PRO A 431 14.04 28.79 -1.57
C PRO A 431 14.07 27.28 -1.28
N GLN A 432 14.52 26.90 -0.10
CA GLN A 432 14.51 25.52 0.38
C GLN A 432 13.21 25.26 1.15
N GLU A 433 12.83 24.00 1.36
CA GLU A 433 11.69 23.65 2.21
C GLU A 433 11.74 24.36 3.59
N ALA A 434 12.95 24.51 4.14
CA ALA A 434 13.19 25.21 5.41
C ALA A 434 12.84 26.71 5.41
N ASP A 435 12.75 27.35 4.24
CA ASP A 435 12.34 28.76 4.12
C ASP A 435 10.82 28.95 4.20
N PHE A 436 10.07 27.85 4.17
CA PHE A 436 8.62 27.82 4.29
C PHE A 436 8.21 27.23 5.64
N THR A 437 7.10 27.72 6.19
CA THR A 437 6.42 26.99 7.26
C THR A 437 5.80 25.70 6.71
N ALA A 438 5.59 24.71 7.56
CA ALA A 438 4.98 23.43 7.14
C ALA A 438 3.62 23.63 6.43
N ASP A 439 2.80 24.57 6.91
CA ASP A 439 1.49 24.91 6.32
C ASP A 439 1.64 25.58 4.95
N GLU A 440 2.65 26.43 4.77
CA GLU A 440 2.95 27.07 3.49
C GLU A 440 3.45 26.04 2.47
N TRP A 441 4.32 25.12 2.88
CA TRP A 441 4.83 24.05 2.02
C TRP A 441 3.72 23.10 1.57
N ASP A 442 2.83 22.69 2.49
CA ASP A 442 1.63 21.91 2.17
C ASP A 442 0.72 22.65 1.17
N THR A 443 0.55 23.97 1.34
CA THR A 443 -0.22 24.80 0.39
C THR A 443 0.39 24.79 -1.02
N LEU A 444 1.72 24.82 -1.14
CA LEU A 444 2.41 24.74 -2.44
C LEU A 444 2.19 23.37 -3.10
N GLN A 445 2.29 22.28 -2.35
CA GLN A 445 2.06 20.92 -2.86
C GLN A 445 0.60 20.73 -3.31
N ARG A 446 -0.35 21.20 -2.50
CA ARG A 446 -1.78 21.15 -2.86
C ARG A 446 -2.09 21.95 -4.12
N ALA A 447 -1.38 23.06 -4.37
CA ALA A 447 -1.56 23.82 -5.61
C ALA A 447 -1.12 23.03 -6.85
N LEU A 448 -0.04 22.24 -6.77
CA LEU A 448 0.39 21.36 -7.86
C LEU A 448 -0.72 20.36 -8.22
N MET A 449 -1.27 19.68 -7.21
CA MET A 449 -2.36 18.72 -7.38
C MET A 449 -3.63 19.39 -7.88
N ALA A 450 -4.03 20.51 -7.27
CA ALA A 450 -5.22 21.26 -7.65
C ALA A 450 -5.17 21.74 -9.12
N SER A 451 -3.99 22.06 -9.66
CA SER A 451 -3.85 22.48 -11.06
C SER A 451 -4.21 21.37 -12.05
N GLY A 452 -3.84 20.12 -11.75
CA GLY A 452 -4.14 18.95 -12.58
C GLY A 452 -5.56 18.42 -12.36
N VAL A 453 -5.94 18.23 -11.09
CA VAL A 453 -7.24 17.67 -10.70
C VAL A 453 -8.40 18.57 -11.15
N LEU A 454 -8.23 19.90 -11.14
CA LEU A 454 -9.25 20.81 -11.65
C LEU A 454 -9.51 20.61 -13.14
N VAL A 455 -8.49 20.28 -13.94
CA VAL A 455 -8.65 19.99 -15.37
C VAL A 455 -9.31 18.62 -15.57
N ALA A 456 -8.85 17.59 -14.86
CA ALA A 456 -9.45 16.25 -14.92
C ALA A 456 -10.94 16.24 -14.55
N LEU A 457 -11.35 17.04 -13.55
CA LEU A 457 -12.76 17.14 -13.17
C LEU A 457 -13.64 17.88 -14.19
N ALA A 458 -13.08 18.59 -15.17
CA ALA A 458 -13.84 19.44 -16.08
C ALA A 458 -14.81 18.66 -16.99
N GLU A 459 -14.52 17.38 -17.28
CA GLU A 459 -15.41 16.48 -18.03
C GLU A 459 -16.29 15.60 -17.13
N GLY A 460 -16.07 15.63 -15.82
CA GLY A 460 -17.02 15.17 -14.80
C GLY A 460 -16.49 14.11 -13.84
N VAL A 461 -15.70 13.16 -14.32
CA VAL A 461 -15.06 12.12 -13.48
C VAL A 461 -13.58 12.09 -13.81
N ILE A 462 -12.74 12.05 -12.77
CA ILE A 462 -11.29 11.93 -12.89
C ILE A 462 -10.97 10.53 -13.44
N ASP A 463 -10.29 10.47 -14.58
CA ASP A 463 -9.80 9.20 -15.13
C ASP A 463 -8.46 8.80 -14.50
N ALA A 464 -8.22 7.49 -14.43
CA ALA A 464 -6.95 6.93 -13.98
C ALA A 464 -5.79 7.34 -14.89
N GLU A 465 -6.02 7.51 -16.19
CA GLU A 465 -5.01 7.97 -17.16
C GLU A 465 -4.58 9.42 -16.90
N GLU A 466 -5.53 10.30 -16.60
CA GLU A 466 -5.29 11.71 -16.28
C GLU A 466 -4.50 11.87 -14.97
N MET A 467 -4.87 11.11 -13.95
CA MET A 467 -4.13 11.06 -12.68
C MET A 467 -2.74 10.45 -12.87
N PHE A 468 -2.61 9.40 -13.70
CA PHE A 468 -1.32 8.83 -14.02
C PHE A 468 -0.42 9.83 -14.76
N ALA A 469 -0.97 10.61 -15.70
CA ALA A 469 -0.24 11.65 -16.41
C ALA A 469 0.24 12.77 -15.45
N LEU A 470 -0.61 13.20 -14.53
CA LEU A 470 -0.26 14.14 -13.45
C LEU A 470 0.93 13.61 -12.61
N VAL A 471 0.79 12.39 -12.07
CA VAL A 471 1.82 11.77 -11.22
C VAL A 471 3.12 11.58 -11.98
N LYS A 472 3.04 11.12 -13.24
CA LYS A 472 4.20 10.95 -14.12
C LYS A 472 4.91 12.27 -14.36
N LYS A 473 4.18 13.35 -14.66
CA LYS A 473 4.75 14.69 -14.89
C LYS A 473 5.43 15.23 -13.64
N LEU A 474 4.83 15.06 -12.45
CA LEU A 474 5.43 15.46 -11.18
C LEU A 474 6.73 14.69 -10.90
N ARG A 475 6.73 13.37 -11.11
CA ARG A 475 7.91 12.51 -10.94
C ARG A 475 9.02 12.81 -11.96
N GLU A 476 8.66 13.09 -13.20
CA GLU A 476 9.65 13.48 -14.22
C GLU A 476 10.29 14.81 -13.86
N THR A 477 9.46 15.81 -13.50
CA THR A 477 9.92 17.13 -13.07
C THR A 477 10.81 17.06 -11.83
N SER A 478 10.53 16.17 -10.88
CA SER A 478 11.35 16.02 -9.67
C SER A 478 12.77 15.54 -9.96
N ILE A 479 12.98 14.89 -11.10
CA ILE A 479 14.28 14.36 -11.52
C ILE A 479 14.97 15.31 -12.51
N THR A 480 14.23 15.88 -13.45
CA THR A 480 14.81 16.57 -14.62
C THR A 480 14.81 18.09 -14.52
N HIS A 481 14.05 18.70 -13.60
CA HIS A 481 13.92 20.16 -13.57
C HIS A 481 15.24 20.82 -13.13
N PRO A 482 15.69 21.89 -13.81
CA PRO A 482 16.98 22.52 -13.51
C PRO A 482 17.03 23.17 -12.12
N GLN A 483 15.90 23.70 -11.64
CA GLN A 483 15.80 24.35 -10.33
C GLN A 483 15.50 23.36 -9.21
N ARG A 484 16.31 23.45 -8.14
CA ARG A 484 16.22 22.60 -6.95
C ARG A 484 14.90 22.73 -6.21
N PHE A 485 14.43 23.96 -5.95
CA PHE A 485 13.14 24.24 -5.29
C PHE A 485 12.00 23.44 -5.92
N ILE A 486 11.88 23.48 -7.25
CA ILE A 486 10.86 22.74 -7.99
C ILE A 486 11.05 21.23 -7.88
N ARG A 487 12.30 20.73 -7.91
CA ARG A 487 12.56 19.30 -7.70
C ARG A 487 12.13 18.82 -6.32
N GLU A 488 12.46 19.57 -5.27
CA GLU A 488 12.08 19.24 -3.89
C GLU A 488 10.57 19.30 -3.69
N LEU A 489 9.93 20.36 -4.19
CA LEU A 489 8.48 20.52 -4.09
C LEU A 489 7.71 19.38 -4.78
N THR A 490 8.19 18.94 -5.95
CA THR A 490 7.58 17.84 -6.71
C THR A 490 7.95 16.45 -6.15
N ALA A 491 9.12 16.28 -5.53
CA ALA A 491 9.54 15.04 -4.88
C ALA A 491 8.77 14.76 -3.57
N ALA A 492 8.49 15.80 -2.80
CA ALA A 492 7.82 15.72 -1.51
C ALA A 492 6.29 15.77 -1.59
N SER A 493 5.72 15.96 -2.80
CA SER A 493 4.28 16.06 -3.02
C SER A 493 3.57 14.80 -2.52
N THR A 494 2.84 14.94 -1.42
CA THR A 494 1.92 13.88 -0.97
C THR A 494 0.84 13.73 -2.04
N PHE A 495 0.66 12.52 -2.59
CA PHE A 495 -0.36 12.23 -3.60
C PHE A 495 -1.79 12.21 -3.00
N ASP A 496 -2.02 12.95 -1.91
CA ASP A 496 -3.33 13.19 -1.37
C ASP A 496 -3.98 14.32 -2.18
N THR A 497 -4.87 13.94 -3.08
CA THR A 497 -5.62 14.90 -3.89
C THR A 497 -6.57 15.76 -3.03
N GLY A 498 -6.86 15.34 -1.79
CA GLY A 498 -7.84 15.97 -0.92
C GLY A 498 -9.25 15.93 -1.50
N VAL A 499 -9.51 15.10 -2.51
CA VAL A 499 -10.81 14.98 -3.20
C VAL A 499 -11.58 13.82 -2.57
N PRO A 500 -12.68 14.08 -1.84
CA PRO A 500 -13.64 13.05 -1.46
C PRO A 500 -14.21 12.39 -2.73
N THR A 501 -14.36 11.08 -2.71
CA THR A 501 -14.99 10.32 -3.79
C THR A 501 -16.37 10.89 -4.13
N GLY A 502 -16.56 11.34 -5.38
CA GLY A 502 -17.82 11.91 -5.89
C GLY A 502 -17.91 13.44 -5.94
N MET A 503 -16.85 14.17 -5.62
CA MET A 503 -16.79 15.64 -5.73
C MET A 503 -16.94 16.13 -7.18
N ARG A 504 -17.80 17.14 -7.41
CA ARG A 504 -18.06 17.72 -8.74
C ARG A 504 -17.18 18.94 -9.03
N TYR A 505 -16.89 19.18 -10.31
CA TYR A 505 -16.13 20.35 -10.77
C TYR A 505 -16.56 21.68 -10.12
N ALA A 506 -17.87 21.94 -10.07
CA ALA A 506 -18.42 23.19 -9.53
C ALA A 506 -18.14 23.40 -8.03
N GLU A 507 -17.98 22.31 -7.27
CA GLU A 507 -17.69 22.34 -5.84
C GLU A 507 -16.18 22.47 -5.59
N TYR A 508 -15.36 21.90 -6.46
CA TYR A 508 -13.89 21.93 -6.34
C TYR A 508 -13.25 23.20 -6.92
N GLN A 509 -13.88 23.83 -7.94
CA GLN A 509 -13.30 24.96 -8.67
C GLN A 509 -12.93 26.15 -7.77
N GLY A 510 -13.82 26.55 -6.86
CA GLY A 510 -13.57 27.69 -5.96
C GLY A 510 -12.35 27.46 -5.05
N PRO A 511 -12.36 26.40 -4.22
CA PRO A 511 -11.25 26.04 -3.34
C PRO A 511 -9.93 25.81 -4.09
N ALA A 512 -9.95 25.10 -5.21
CA ALA A 512 -8.75 24.80 -6.00
C ALA A 512 -8.08 26.09 -6.50
N LEU A 513 -8.86 27.02 -7.06
CA LEU A 513 -8.32 28.29 -7.55
C LEU A 513 -7.83 29.19 -6.41
N GLU A 514 -8.42 29.09 -5.21
CA GLU A 514 -7.95 29.81 -4.03
C GLU A 514 -6.60 29.27 -3.54
N VAL A 515 -6.45 27.94 -3.46
CA VAL A 515 -5.16 27.30 -3.12
C VAL A 515 -4.07 27.68 -4.12
N ILE A 516 -4.37 27.68 -5.42
CA ILE A 516 -3.42 28.09 -6.47
C ILE A 516 -3.00 29.56 -6.31
N ARG A 517 -3.96 30.47 -6.01
CA ARG A 517 -3.65 31.88 -5.74
C ARG A 517 -2.80 32.05 -4.49
N SER A 518 -3.14 31.35 -3.41
CA SER A 518 -2.40 31.39 -2.14
C SER A 518 -0.97 30.89 -2.31
N ALA A 519 -0.78 29.76 -2.99
CA ALA A 519 0.55 29.23 -3.32
C ALA A 519 1.36 30.22 -4.16
N THR A 520 0.76 30.81 -5.18
CA THR A 520 1.42 31.82 -6.03
C THR A 520 1.83 33.06 -5.20
N ALA A 521 1.00 33.49 -4.25
CA ALA A 521 1.32 34.60 -3.35
C ALA A 521 2.43 34.26 -2.34
N ILE A 522 2.47 33.02 -1.84
CA ILE A 522 3.53 32.51 -0.97
C ILE A 522 4.87 32.53 -1.71
N VAL A 523 4.93 31.96 -2.92
CA VAL A 523 6.15 31.99 -3.75
C VAL A 523 6.53 33.42 -4.11
N ALA A 524 5.58 34.29 -4.43
CA ALA A 524 5.89 35.70 -4.73
C ALA A 524 6.52 36.45 -3.55
N ARG A 525 6.14 36.09 -2.31
CA ARG A 525 6.67 36.71 -1.09
C ARG A 525 8.02 36.14 -0.68
N ILE A 526 8.17 34.81 -0.68
CA ILE A 526 9.36 34.12 -0.16
C ILE A 526 10.42 33.99 -1.25
N ALA A 527 10.02 33.78 -2.50
CA ALA A 527 10.89 33.42 -3.60
C ALA A 527 10.49 34.07 -4.93
N PRO A 528 10.56 35.41 -5.03
CA PRO A 528 10.10 36.15 -6.20
C PRO A 528 10.84 35.74 -7.49
N ALA A 529 12.10 35.33 -7.40
CA ALA A 529 12.90 34.87 -8.53
C ALA A 529 12.40 33.56 -9.15
N GLN A 530 11.71 32.70 -8.38
CA GLN A 530 11.23 31.38 -8.82
C GLN A 530 9.74 31.40 -9.21
N LEU A 531 9.08 32.56 -9.06
CA LEU A 531 7.66 32.73 -9.33
C LEU A 531 7.31 32.43 -10.79
N ALA A 532 8.16 32.82 -11.74
CA ALA A 532 7.90 32.58 -13.16
C ALA A 532 7.91 31.08 -13.51
N ASP A 533 8.89 30.35 -12.98
CA ASP A 533 9.03 28.92 -13.21
C ASP A 533 7.95 28.11 -12.48
N PHE A 534 7.58 28.51 -11.25
CA PHE A 534 6.46 27.91 -10.52
C PHE A 534 5.12 28.07 -11.25
N ARG A 535 4.84 29.26 -11.80
CA ARG A 535 3.64 29.50 -12.62
C ARG A 535 3.64 28.65 -13.89
N THR A 536 4.80 28.55 -14.53
CA THR A 536 4.98 27.74 -15.74
C THR A 536 4.73 26.27 -15.45
N LEU A 537 5.25 25.74 -14.33
CA LEU A 537 5.01 24.37 -13.89
C LEU A 537 3.52 24.07 -13.68
N LEU A 538 2.79 24.95 -12.98
CA LEU A 538 1.35 24.77 -12.76
C LEU A 538 0.57 24.76 -14.09
N ALA A 539 0.96 25.58 -15.05
CA ALA A 539 0.36 25.59 -16.38
C ALA A 539 0.71 24.31 -17.18
N GLU A 540 1.94 23.82 -17.09
CA GLU A 540 2.38 22.58 -17.72
C GLU A 540 1.66 21.35 -17.15
N ILE A 541 1.45 21.31 -15.83
CA ILE A 541 0.69 20.24 -15.18
C ILE A 541 -0.74 20.22 -15.72
N ALA A 542 -1.42 21.38 -15.71
CA ALA A 542 -2.78 21.51 -16.23
C ALA A 542 -2.87 21.11 -17.72
N ALA A 543 -1.88 21.49 -18.53
CA ALA A 543 -1.82 21.12 -19.95
C ALA A 543 -1.58 19.62 -20.15
N THR A 544 -0.69 19.01 -19.36
CA THR A 544 -0.35 17.58 -19.45
C THR A 544 -1.56 16.71 -19.14
N VAL A 545 -2.33 17.09 -18.12
CA VAL A 545 -3.57 16.39 -17.77
C VAL A 545 -4.62 16.53 -18.87
N GLY A 546 -4.84 17.74 -19.39
CA GLY A 546 -5.79 17.95 -20.50
C GLY A 546 -5.36 17.34 -21.84
N ASP A 547 -4.07 17.05 -22.04
CA ASP A 547 -3.58 16.34 -23.22
C ASP A 547 -3.69 14.81 -23.08
N ALA A 548 -3.64 14.26 -21.86
CA ALA A 548 -3.79 12.83 -21.61
C ALA A 548 -5.14 12.27 -22.09
N ASN A 549 -6.23 13.04 -21.92
CA ASN A 549 -7.56 12.68 -22.41
C ASN A 549 -7.61 12.52 -23.96
N LYS A 550 -6.69 13.15 -24.72
CA LYS A 550 -6.66 13.01 -26.19
C LYS A 550 -6.08 11.68 -26.67
N GLU A 551 -5.26 11.02 -25.86
CA GLU A 551 -4.56 9.79 -26.25
C GLU A 551 -5.41 8.52 -26.04
N GLY A 552 -6.49 8.60 -25.25
CA GLY A 552 -7.41 7.49 -24.93
C GLY A 552 -8.37 7.03 -26.04
N GLY A 553 -8.25 7.55 -27.26
CA GLY A 553 -9.07 7.13 -28.40
C GLY A 553 -8.65 5.75 -28.93
N PHE A 554 -9.38 4.68 -28.58
CA PHE A 554 -9.20 3.33 -29.12
C PHE A 554 -9.02 3.38 -30.67
N PHE A 555 -7.82 3.05 -31.15
CA PHE A 555 -7.46 3.04 -32.58
C PHE A 555 -7.60 4.37 -33.35
N GLY A 556 -7.35 5.52 -32.72
CA GLY A 556 -7.30 6.81 -33.45
C GLY A 556 -8.63 7.25 -34.08
N LEU A 557 -9.73 6.58 -33.74
CA LEU A 557 -11.10 6.90 -34.15
C LEU A 557 -11.84 7.46 -32.95
N GLY A 558 -11.49 8.68 -32.56
CA GLY A 558 -12.10 9.34 -31.42
C GLY A 558 -11.39 10.58 -30.90
N ALA A 559 -10.47 11.19 -31.66
CA ALA A 559 -9.85 12.46 -31.26
C ALA A 559 -10.92 13.56 -31.17
N GLN A 560 -11.58 13.67 -30.01
CA GLN A 560 -12.45 14.79 -29.70
C GLN A 560 -11.55 16.03 -29.58
N ARG A 561 -11.73 16.95 -30.53
CA ARG A 561 -11.12 18.28 -30.46
C ARG A 561 -11.57 18.95 -29.17
N ARG A 562 -10.62 19.43 -28.35
CA ARG A 562 -10.76 20.43 -27.26
C ARG A 562 -12.21 20.93 -27.09
N TYR A 563 -13.08 20.19 -26.42
CA TYR A 563 -14.43 20.69 -26.14
C TYR A 563 -14.35 21.52 -24.86
N GLY A 564 -14.45 22.84 -25.01
CA GLY A 564 -14.89 23.86 -24.05
C GLY A 564 -14.39 23.83 -22.60
N ASN A 565 -14.69 22.78 -21.84
CA ASN A 565 -14.65 22.76 -20.38
C ASN A 565 -13.23 22.62 -19.83
N GLU A 566 -12.41 21.71 -20.35
CA GLU A 566 -10.99 21.59 -19.97
C GLU A 566 -10.21 22.86 -20.33
N ALA A 567 -10.46 23.41 -21.52
CA ALA A 567 -9.85 24.67 -21.96
C ALA A 567 -10.28 25.84 -21.04
N THR A 568 -11.53 25.82 -20.56
CA THR A 568 -12.04 26.79 -19.59
C THR A 568 -11.39 26.60 -18.21
N ALA A 569 -11.17 25.35 -17.78
CA ALA A 569 -10.50 25.00 -16.54
C ALA A 569 -9.01 25.42 -16.59
N MET A 570 -8.30 25.11 -17.66
CA MET A 570 -6.92 25.58 -17.90
C MET A 570 -6.84 27.10 -17.94
N ALA A 571 -7.80 27.77 -18.60
CA ALA A 571 -7.85 29.24 -18.61
C ALA A 571 -8.13 29.80 -17.20
N ALA A 572 -8.92 29.11 -16.37
CA ALA A 572 -9.15 29.48 -14.99
C ALA A 572 -7.88 29.30 -14.14
N VAL A 573 -7.13 28.20 -14.30
CA VAL A 573 -5.80 28.01 -13.70
C VAL A 573 -4.86 29.12 -14.14
N GLY A 574 -4.79 29.41 -15.44
CA GLY A 574 -3.98 30.49 -16.03
C GLY A 574 -4.26 31.87 -15.43
N ARG A 575 -5.55 32.19 -15.19
CA ARG A 575 -5.94 33.42 -14.48
C ARG A 575 -5.53 33.39 -13.00
N ALA A 576 -5.68 32.26 -12.33
CA ALA A 576 -5.32 32.14 -10.90
C ALA A 576 -3.82 32.23 -10.64
N ILE A 577 -2.98 31.75 -11.56
CA ILE A 577 -1.52 31.87 -11.47
C ILE A 577 -1.02 33.25 -11.93
N GLY A 578 -1.87 34.08 -12.56
CA GLY A 578 -1.52 35.44 -12.99
C GLY A 578 -0.79 35.53 -14.33
N LEU A 579 -1.02 34.57 -15.25
CA LEU A 579 -0.51 34.60 -16.64
C LEU A 579 -1.44 35.31 -17.63
N GLY A 580 -2.52 35.95 -17.15
CA GLY A 580 -3.53 36.58 -18.00
C GLY A 580 -3.83 38.02 -17.58
N ASP A 581 -2.90 38.92 -17.90
CA ASP A 581 -3.11 40.35 -18.19
C ASP A 581 -1.88 40.84 -18.98
N ALA A 582 -1.84 40.46 -20.26
CA ALA A 582 -1.01 41.05 -21.30
C ALA A 582 -1.83 41.11 -22.59
#